data_AF-A0A2D6PEG9-F1
#
_entry.id   AF-A0A2D6PEG9-F1
#
_cell.length_a   1.000
_cell.length_b   1.000
_cell.length_c   1.000
_cell.angle_alpha   90.00
_cell.angle_beta   90.00
_cell.angle_gamma   90.00
#
_symmetry.space_group_name_H-M   'P 1'
#
loop_
_entity.id
_entity.type
_entity.pdbx_description
1 polymer ?
#
loop_
_entity_poly.entity_id
_entity_poly.type
_entity_poly.pdbx_seq_one_letter_code
_entity_poly.pdbx_strand_id
1 'polypeptide(L)' 'MSDDRVTREDLEAEVRNTFGDAVGRADDARVPLLAAAVAAGAILLGVAYLVGRRIGRRSSTTVEIRRI' A
#
# COMPACT_ATOMS: atom_id res chain seq x y z
N MET A 1 -11.25 -36.91 36.60
CA MET A 1 -10.09 -36.00 36.50
C MET A 1 -9.66 -36.07 35.05
N SER A 2 -10.03 -35.06 34.28
CA SER A 2 -9.83 -35.07 32.83
C SER A 2 -8.35 -34.85 32.55
N ASP A 3 -7.81 -35.66 31.64
CA ASP A 3 -6.48 -35.52 31.05
C ASP A 3 -6.30 -34.10 30.48
N ASP A 4 -5.68 -33.23 31.26
CA ASP A 4 -5.27 -31.86 30.90
C ASP A 4 -3.92 -31.88 30.16
N ARG A 5 -3.65 -32.96 29.42
CA ARG A 5 -2.36 -33.16 28.77
C ARG A 5 -2.47 -32.78 27.32
N VAL A 6 -2.00 -31.57 27.01
CA VAL A 6 -1.81 -31.11 25.63
C VAL A 6 -1.04 -32.17 24.85
N THR A 7 -1.69 -32.77 23.85
CA THR A 7 -1.09 -33.81 23.02
C THR A 7 -0.32 -33.18 21.87
N ARG A 8 0.53 -33.97 21.20
CA ARG A 8 1.33 -33.48 20.07
C ARG A 8 0.43 -33.12 18.89
N GLU A 9 -0.67 -33.85 18.75
CA GLU A 9 -1.70 -33.66 17.74
C GLU A 9 -2.44 -32.33 17.95
N ASP A 10 -2.74 -31.96 19.20
CA ASP A 10 -3.37 -30.67 19.53
C ASP A 10 -2.46 -29.48 19.16
N LEU A 11 -1.16 -29.60 19.43
CA LEU A 11 -0.17 -28.58 19.03
C LEU A 11 -0.03 -28.47 17.52
N GLU A 12 -0.01 -29.59 16.80
CA GLU A 12 0.08 -29.58 15.35
C GLU A 12 -1.17 -28.97 14.70
N ALA A 13 -2.35 -29.26 15.25
CA ALA A 13 -3.60 -28.67 14.81
C ALA A 13 -3.63 -27.15 15.02
N GLU A 14 -3.26 -26.67 16.21
CA GLU A 14 -3.28 -25.24 16.54
C GLU A 14 -2.23 -24.44 15.74
N VAL A 15 -1.04 -25.02 15.57
CA VAL A 15 0.02 -24.44 14.72
C VAL A 15 -0.47 -24.38 13.27
N ARG A 16 -1.01 -25.48 12.73
CA ARG A 16 -1.48 -25.49 11.34
C ARG A 16 -2.65 -24.53 11.10
N ASN A 17 -3.55 -24.40 12.07
CA ASN A 17 -4.66 -23.46 12.04
C ASN A 17 -4.14 -22.00 12.05
N THR A 18 -3.30 -21.66 13.03
CA THR A 18 -2.75 -20.30 13.18
C THR A 18 -1.89 -19.88 11.99
N PHE A 19 -0.97 -20.74 11.54
CA PHE A 19 -0.07 -20.42 10.43
C PHE A 19 -0.74 -20.56 9.06
N GLY A 20 -1.63 -21.53 8.87
CA GLY A 20 -2.40 -21.71 7.63
C GLY A 20 -3.29 -20.51 7.33
N ASP A 21 -4.00 -20.02 8.34
CA ASP A 21 -4.86 -18.84 8.22
C ASP A 21 -4.06 -17.54 8.09
N ALA A 22 -2.89 -17.45 8.73
CA ALA A 22 -2.02 -16.28 8.61
C ALA A 22 -1.41 -16.17 7.20
N VAL A 23 -0.96 -17.28 6.62
CA VAL A 23 -0.44 -17.34 5.25
C VAL A 23 -1.55 -17.09 4.23
N GLY A 24 -2.73 -17.71 4.42
CA GLY A 24 -3.90 -17.48 3.56
C GLY A 24 -4.33 -16.02 3.52
N ARG A 25 -4.44 -15.36 4.69
CA ARG A 25 -4.75 -13.91 4.74
C ARG A 25 -3.67 -13.05 4.08
N ALA A 26 -2.40 -13.42 4.22
CA ALA A 26 -1.33 -12.66 3.60
C ALA A 26 -1.40 -12.72 2.07
N ASP A 27 -1.73 -13.90 1.50
CA ASP A 27 -1.91 -14.08 0.05
C ASP A 27 -3.15 -13.37 -0.48
N ASP A 28 -4.29 -13.46 0.22
CA ASP A 28 -5.52 -12.74 -0.15
C ASP A 28 -5.36 -11.23 -0.04
N ALA A 29 -4.54 -10.74 0.90
CA ALA A 29 -4.31 -9.31 1.09
C ALA A 29 -3.33 -8.70 0.07
N ARG A 30 -2.55 -9.48 -0.69
CA ARG A 30 -1.53 -8.92 -1.60
C ARG A 30 -2.14 -8.05 -2.69
N VAL A 31 -3.21 -8.52 -3.33
CA VAL A 31 -3.87 -7.82 -4.43
C VAL A 31 -4.51 -6.50 -3.97
N PRO A 32 -5.34 -6.46 -2.91
CA PRO A 32 -5.89 -5.20 -2.43
C PRO A 32 -4.82 -4.26 -1.87
N LEU A 33 -3.77 -4.78 -1.23
CA LEU A 33 -2.65 -3.96 -0.75
C LEU A 33 -1.89 -3.30 -1.91
N LEU A 34 -1.58 -4.06 -2.96
CA LEU A 34 -0.95 -3.53 -4.18
C LEU A 34 -1.85 -2.49 -4.86
N ALA A 35 -3.15 -2.76 -4.98
CA ALA A 35 -4.10 -1.81 -5.54
C ALA A 35 -4.13 -0.51 -4.73
N ALA A 36 -4.17 -0.60 -3.40
CA ALA A 36 -4.14 0.57 -2.51
C ALA A 36 -2.83 1.36 -2.65
N ALA A 37 -1.68 0.66 -2.73
CA ALA A 37 -0.38 1.30 -2.93
C ALA A 37 -0.29 2.03 -4.27
N VAL A 38 -0.77 1.42 -5.35
CA VAL A 38 -0.83 2.05 -6.68
C VAL A 38 -1.75 3.27 -6.68
N ALA A 39 -2.94 3.16 -6.08
CA ALA A 39 -3.89 4.26 -5.98
C ALA A 39 -3.29 5.45 -5.19
N ALA A 40 -2.67 5.17 -4.04
CA ALA A 40 -1.99 6.18 -3.24
C ALA A 40 -0.85 6.86 -4.03
N GLY A 41 -0.04 6.06 -4.75
CA GLY A 41 1.03 6.58 -5.60
C GLY A 41 0.52 7.49 -6.71
N ALA A 42 -0.56 7.12 -7.39
CA ALA A 42 -1.18 7.93 -8.43
C ALA A 42 -1.71 9.27 -7.88
N ILE A 43 -2.33 9.26 -6.69
CA ILE A 43 -2.80 10.46 -6.01
C ILE A 43 -1.61 11.38 -5.69
N LEU A 44 -0.53 10.85 -5.10
CA LEU A 44 0.66 11.64 -4.77
C LEU A 44 1.29 12.28 -6.01
N LEU A 45 1.42 11.53 -7.10
CA LEU A 45 1.92 12.06 -8.37
C LEU A 45 0.99 13.15 -8.93
N GLY A 46 -0.32 12.94 -8.87
CA GLY A 46 -1.30 13.94 -9.27
C GLY A 46 -1.18 15.24 -8.47
N VAL A 47 -1.06 15.14 -7.15
CA VAL A 47 -0.85 16.30 -6.27
C VAL A 47 0.47 17.01 -6.59
N ALA A 48 1.57 16.27 -6.72
CA ALA A 48 2.88 16.82 -7.05
C ALA A 48 2.84 17.57 -8.40
N TYR A 49 2.20 16.99 -9.41
CA TYR A 49 2.01 17.64 -10.71
C TYR A 49 1.18 18.92 -10.60
N LEU A 50 0.06 18.91 -9.87
CA LEU A 50 -0.79 20.08 -9.71
C LEU A 50 -0.07 21.22 -8.99
N VAL A 51 0.71 20.90 -7.94
CA VAL A 51 1.53 21.88 -7.22
C VAL A 51 2.60 22.45 -8.15
N GLY A 52 3.35 21.60 -8.85
CA GLY A 52 4.35 22.01 -9.83
C GLY A 52 3.76 22.89 -10.93
N ARG A 53 2.61 22.50 -11.50
CA ARG A 53 1.88 23.28 -12.52
C ARG A 53 1.45 24.64 -12.00
N ARG A 54 0.98 24.73 -10.74
CA ARG A 54 0.54 25.99 -10.14
C ARG A 54 1.70 26.96 -9.93
N ILE A 55 2.84 26.45 -9.46
CA ILE A 55 4.04 27.25 -9.22
C ILE A 55 4.66 27.67 -10.55
N GLY A 56 4.83 26.74 -11.50
CA GLY A 56 5.40 27.04 -12.82
C GLY A 56 4.61 28.10 -13.60
N ARG A 57 3.27 28.11 -13.50
CA ARG A 57 2.44 29.16 -14.10
C ARG A 57 2.68 30.53 -13.48
N ARG A 58 2.93 30.61 -12.17
CA ARG A 58 3.19 31.88 -11.47
C ARG A 58 4.59 32.41 -11.74
N SER A 59 5.56 31.54 -12.01
CA SER A 59 6.95 31.90 -12.31
C SER A 59 7.23 32.06 -13.81
N SER A 60 6.20 32.14 -14.66
CA SER A 60 6.39 32.38 -16.09
C SER A 60 6.97 33.77 -16.31
N THR A 61 8.25 33.85 -16.66
CA THR A 61 8.89 35.08 -17.13
C THR A 61 8.25 35.50 -18.44
N THR A 62 7.44 36.56 -18.41
CA THR A 62 6.91 37.20 -19.61
C THR A 62 8.09 37.79 -20.39
N VAL A 63 8.45 37.15 -21.49
CA VAL A 63 9.49 37.68 -22.38
C VAL A 63 8.80 38.66 -23.32
N GLU A 64 8.88 39.96 -23.00
CA GLU A 64 8.51 40.99 -23.98
C GLU A 64 9.51 40.95 -25.12
N ILE A 65 9.08 40.42 -26.27
CA ILE A 65 9.88 40.44 -27.49
C ILE A 65 9.85 41.88 -28.00
N ARG A 66 10.86 42.66 -27.61
CA ARG A 66 11.10 43.97 -28.20
C ARG A 66 11.66 43.77 -29.60
N ARG A 67 10.78 43.90 -30.59
CA ARG A 67 11.17 43.91 -32.00
C ARG A 67 11.89 45.24 -32.27
N ILE A 68 13.19 45.17 -32.55
CA ILE A 68 13.99 46.27 -33.11
C ILE A 68 13.82 46.33 -34.63
#